data_AF-A0A6B0BE81-F1
#
_entry.id   AF-A0A6B0BE81-F1
#
_cell.length_a   1.000
_cell.length_b   1.000
_cell.length_c   1.000
_cell.angle_alpha   90.00
_cell.angle_beta   90.00
_cell.angle_gamma   90.00
#
_symmetry.space_group_name_H-M   'P 1'
#
loop_
_entity.id
_entity.type
_entity.pdbx_description
1 polymer ?
#
loop_
_entity_poly.entity_id
_entity_poly.type
_entity_poly.pdbx_seq_one_letter_code
_entity_poly.pdbx_strand_id
1 'polypeptide(L)'
;MGKSFSEIINEMITMPNIQWPEVWTAIVETLYMTVVSTIFAFILGLILGVLLFLSAKGKSIGARLFYSIVSFIVNLFRAIPFIILILLLIPFTSLILGTISGPTGALPAL
;
A
#
# COMPACT_ATOMS: atom_id res chain seq x y z
N MET A 1 4.96 2.02 43.35
CA MET A 1 4.76 3.48 43.27
C MET A 1 4.57 3.82 41.82
N GLY A 2 3.37 4.28 41.43
CA GLY A 2 3.13 4.79 40.09
C GLY A 2 3.91 6.09 39.89
N LYS A 3 4.41 6.32 38.67
CA LYS A 3 5.11 7.56 38.31
C LYS A 3 4.22 8.76 38.66
N SER A 4 4.81 9.81 39.21
CA SER A 4 4.10 11.05 39.48
C SER A 4 3.55 11.63 38.17
N PHE A 5 2.40 12.31 38.20
CA PHE A 5 1.83 12.95 37.01
C PHE A 5 2.83 13.90 36.34
N SER A 6 3.65 14.59 37.13
CA SER A 6 4.75 15.43 36.63
C SER A 6 5.84 14.65 35.91
N GLU A 7 6.16 13.44 36.37
CA GLU A 7 7.16 12.56 35.74
C GLU A 7 6.65 12.01 34.42
N ILE A 8 5.37 11.65 34.34
CA ILE A 8 4.72 11.21 33.09
C ILE A 8 4.75 12.35 32.06
N ILE A 9 4.38 13.57 32.45
CA ILE A 9 4.43 14.75 31.57
C ILE A 9 5.87 14.99 31.10
N ASN A 10 6.85 14.93 32.01
CA ASN A 10 8.26 15.10 31.65
C ASN A 10 8.75 14.00 30.70
N GLU A 11 8.39 12.73 30.91
CA GLU A 11 8.74 11.64 29.99
C GLU A 11 8.07 11.80 28.62
N MET A 12 6.82 12.24 28.58
CA MET A 12 6.09 12.51 27.32
C MET A 12 6.72 13.65 26.52
N ILE A 13 7.21 14.69 27.20
CA ILE A 13 7.84 15.85 26.55
C ILE A 13 9.29 15.55 26.15
N THR A 14 10.05 14.90 27.04
CA THR A 14 11.50 14.69 26.82
C THR A 14 11.80 13.48 25.96
N MET A 15 10.85 12.54 25.82
CA MET A 15 10.99 11.35 24.97
C MET A 15 12.36 10.66 25.15
N PRO A 16 12.81 10.38 26.40
CA PRO A 16 14.20 10.07 26.69
C PRO A 16 14.65 8.71 26.11
N ASN A 17 13.69 7.83 25.81
CA ASN A 17 13.93 6.50 25.23
C ASN A 17 13.79 6.47 23.70
N ILE A 18 13.57 7.62 23.05
CA ILE A 18 13.42 7.68 21.60
C ILE A 18 14.79 7.74 20.94
N GLN A 19 15.02 6.77 20.06
CA GLN A 19 16.14 6.78 19.13
C GLN A 19 15.79 7.67 17.93
N TRP A 20 16.02 8.98 18.07
CA TRP A 20 15.73 9.96 17.00
C TRP A 20 16.27 9.59 15.59
N PRO A 21 17.45 8.97 15.45
CA PRO A 21 17.93 8.49 14.14
C PRO A 21 17.05 7.41 13.49
N GLU A 22 16.46 6.51 14.29
CA GLU A 22 15.57 5.46 13.80
C GLU A 22 14.23 6.06 13.33
N VAL A 23 13.71 7.04 14.07
CA VAL A 23 12.50 7.78 13.68
C VAL A 23 12.69 8.46 12.33
N TRP A 24 13.84 9.11 12.12
CA TRP A 24 14.15 9.73 10.83
C TRP A 24 14.20 8.71 9.70
N THR A 25 14.84 7.56 9.95
CA THR A 25 14.87 6.44 8.99
C THR A 25 13.45 5.98 8.64
N ALA A 26 12.60 5.74 9.63
CA ALA A 26 11.22 5.29 9.42
C ALA A 26 10.38 6.30 8.62
N ILE A 27 10.60 7.61 8.82
CA ILE A 27 9.94 8.66 8.02
C ILE A 27 10.35 8.55 6.55
N VAL A 28 11.65 8.40 6.29
CA VAL A 28 12.19 8.25 4.93
C VAL A 28 11.66 6.97 4.27
N GLU A 29 11.62 5.85 5.01
CA GLU A 29 11.05 4.60 4.53
C GLU A 29 9.56 4.75 4.16
N THR A 30 8.79 5.45 4.99
CA THR A 30 7.36 5.74 4.73
C THR A 30 7.18 6.59 3.48
N LEU A 31 7.99 7.63 3.31
CA LEU A 31 7.98 8.47 2.11
C LEU A 31 8.37 7.66 0.87
N TYR A 32 9.42 6.84 0.97
CA TYR A 32 9.85 5.96 -0.10
C TYR A 32 8.72 5.02 -0.54
N MET A 33 8.10 4.30 0.42
CA MET A 33 6.98 3.40 0.14
C MET A 33 5.82 4.14 -0.53
N THR A 34 5.42 5.27 0.05
CA THR A 34 4.26 6.04 -0.43
C THR A 34 4.50 6.57 -1.84
N VAL A 35 5.64 7.21 -2.11
CA VAL A 35 5.93 7.82 -3.40
C VAL A 35 6.06 6.75 -4.49
N VAL A 36 6.81 5.68 -4.23
CA VAL A 36 7.02 4.61 -5.21
C VAL A 36 5.71 3.91 -5.52
N SER A 37 4.97 3.45 -4.51
CA SER A 37 3.66 2.82 -4.70
C SER A 37 2.67 3.74 -5.42
N THR A 38 2.61 5.01 -5.04
CA THR A 38 1.71 5.98 -5.71
C THR A 38 2.03 6.13 -7.19
N ILE A 39 3.32 6.20 -7.56
CA ILE A 39 3.71 6.31 -8.98
C ILE A 39 3.26 5.07 -9.76
N PHE A 40 3.53 3.86 -9.25
CA PHE A 40 3.13 2.62 -9.91
C PHE A 40 1.61 2.46 -9.98
N ALA A 41 0.91 2.70 -8.88
CA ALA A 41 -0.55 2.64 -8.81
C ALA A 41 -1.19 3.68 -9.73
N PHE A 42 -0.64 4.88 -9.81
CA PHE A 42 -1.12 5.94 -10.70
C PHE A 42 -0.96 5.53 -12.17
N ILE A 43 0.22 5.09 -12.58
CA ILE A 43 0.48 4.72 -13.98
C ILE A 43 -0.40 3.53 -14.40
N LEU A 44 -0.39 2.44 -13.62
CA LEU A 44 -1.16 1.24 -13.92
C LEU A 44 -2.67 1.49 -13.81
N GLY A 45 -3.09 2.21 -12.77
CA GLY A 45 -4.49 2.58 -12.54
C GLY A 45 -5.04 3.50 -13.62
N LEU A 46 -4.24 4.44 -14.12
CA LEU A 46 -4.64 5.33 -15.20
C LEU A 46 -4.80 4.57 -16.52
N ILE A 47 -3.85 3.70 -16.88
CA ILE A 47 -3.95 2.87 -18.08
C ILE A 47 -5.20 1.98 -18.01
N LEU A 48 -5.39 1.24 -16.91
CA LEU A 48 -6.55 0.37 -16.72
C LEU A 48 -7.86 1.16 -16.68
N GLY A 49 -7.87 2.32 -16.03
CA GLY A 49 -9.04 3.19 -15.93
C GLY A 49 -9.48 3.74 -17.29
N VAL A 50 -8.53 4.18 -18.12
CA VAL A 50 -8.80 4.63 -19.49
C VAL A 50 -9.33 3.47 -20.35
N LEU A 51 -8.72 2.28 -20.25
CA LEU A 51 -9.20 1.10 -20.99
C LEU A 51 -10.64 0.73 -20.60
N LEU A 52 -10.93 0.67 -19.31
CA LEU A 52 -12.29 0.40 -18.81
C LEU A 52 -13.28 1.48 -19.28
N PHE A 53 -12.89 2.76 -19.26
CA PHE A 53 -13.74 3.85 -19.73
C PHE A 53 -14.10 3.73 -21.21
N LEU A 54 -13.13 3.38 -22.06
CA LEU A 54 -13.36 3.17 -23.49
C LEU A 54 -14.20 1.92 -23.74
N SER A 55 -13.92 0.82 -23.05
CA SER A 55 -14.66 -0.44 -23.20
C SER A 55 -16.11 -0.33 -22.71
N ALA A 56 -16.39 0.49 -21.70
CA ALA A 56 -17.75 0.72 -21.19
C ALA A 56 -18.70 1.28 -22.25
N LYS A 57 -18.19 2.12 -23.16
CA LYS A 57 -18.97 2.74 -24.25
C LYS A 57 -19.05 1.85 -25.50
N GLY A 58 -18.29 0.75 -25.54
CA GLY A 58 -18.26 -0.18 -26.66
C GLY A 58 -19.56 -0.96 -26.82
N LYS A 59 -20.08 -1.03 -28.06
CA LYS A 59 -21.27 -1.83 -28.39
C LYS A 59 -20.94 -3.28 -28.79
N SER A 60 -19.67 -3.61 -29.03
CA SER A 60 -19.25 -4.96 -29.38
C SER A 60 -19.31 -5.91 -28.19
N ILE A 61 -19.61 -7.18 -28.45
CA ILE A 61 -19.64 -8.24 -27.42
C ILE A 61 -18.26 -8.36 -26.75
N GLY A 62 -17.18 -8.25 -27.52
CA GLY A 62 -15.81 -8.28 -26.99
C GLY A 62 -15.52 -7.16 -26.00
N ALA A 63 -15.94 -5.92 -26.30
CA ALA A 63 -15.75 -4.78 -25.39
C ALA A 63 -16.53 -4.97 -24.07
N ARG A 64 -17.77 -5.49 -24.15
CA ARG A 64 -18.58 -5.80 -22.97
C ARG A 64 -17.98 -6.90 -22.11
N LEU A 65 -17.48 -7.97 -22.74
CA LEU A 65 -16.83 -9.08 -22.03
C LEU A 65 -15.55 -8.62 -21.34
N PHE A 66 -14.69 -7.88 -22.05
CA PHE A 66 -13.47 -7.29 -21.49
C PHE A 66 -13.79 -6.39 -20.30
N TYR A 67 -14.75 -5.46 -20.47
CA TYR A 67 -15.17 -4.57 -19.39
C TYR A 67 -15.66 -5.36 -18.17
N SER A 68 -16.49 -6.38 -18.37
CA SER A 68 -17.05 -7.19 -17.27
C SER A 68 -15.95 -7.90 -16.47
N ILE A 69 -15.02 -8.59 -17.15
CA ILE A 69 -13.94 -9.34 -16.49
C ILE A 69 -12.99 -8.40 -15.76
N VAL A 70 -12.51 -7.36 -16.43
CA VAL A 70 -11.53 -6.43 -15.84
C VAL A 70 -12.16 -5.63 -14.70
N SER A 71 -13.41 -5.18 -14.87
CA SER A 71 -14.15 -4.48 -13.80
C SER A 71 -14.38 -5.38 -12.60
N PHE A 72 -14.72 -6.67 -12.80
CA PHE A 72 -14.84 -7.63 -11.71
C PHE A 72 -13.52 -7.78 -10.94
N ILE A 73 -12.39 -7.95 -11.65
CA ILE A 73 -11.07 -8.08 -11.03
C ILE A 73 -10.70 -6.81 -10.23
N VAL A 74 -10.88 -5.62 -10.83
CA VAL A 74 -10.58 -4.34 -10.16
C VAL A 74 -11.44 -4.17 -8.91
N ASN A 75 -12.73 -4.48 -8.99
CA ASN A 75 -13.62 -4.38 -7.84
C ASN A 75 -13.31 -5.43 -6.77
N LEU A 76 -12.84 -6.62 -7.15
CA LEU A 76 -12.37 -7.65 -6.23
C LEU A 76 -11.16 -7.15 -5.43
N PHE A 77 -10.11 -6.67 -6.09
CA PHE A 77 -8.92 -6.13 -5.40
C PHE A 77 -9.28 -4.95 -4.49
N ARG A 78 -10.19 -4.07 -4.91
CA ARG A 78 -10.67 -2.95 -4.08
C ARG A 78 -11.45 -3.38 -2.85
N ALA A 79 -12.12 -4.53 -2.89
CA ALA A 79 -12.92 -5.04 -1.78
C ALA A 79 -12.07 -5.78 -0.74
N ILE A 80 -10.87 -6.23 -1.10
CA ILE A 80 -9.97 -6.94 -0.18
C ILE A 80 -9.38 -5.93 0.83
N PRO A 81 -9.54 -6.15 2.14
CA PRO A 81 -8.89 -5.34 3.16
C PRO A 81 -7.36 -5.37 2.98
N PHE A 82 -6.71 -4.21 3.10
CA PHE A 82 -5.26 -4.06 2.88
C PHE A 82 -4.41 -5.07 3.68
N ILE A 83 -4.75 -5.30 4.95
CA ILE A 83 -4.06 -6.27 5.83
C ILE A 83 -4.13 -7.69 5.25
N ILE A 84 -5.28 -8.08 4.68
CA ILE A 84 -5.45 -9.40 4.05
C ILE A 84 -4.65 -9.48 2.75
N LEU A 85 -4.64 -8.40 1.95
CA LEU A 85 -3.88 -8.34 0.71
C LEU A 85 -2.38 -8.56 0.94
N ILE A 86 -1.79 -7.95 1.97
CA ILE A 86 -0.38 -8.18 2.35
C ILE A 86 -0.12 -9.67 2.53
N LEU A 87 -0.95 -10.35 3.32
CA LEU A 87 -0.79 -11.78 3.60
C LEU A 87 -0.95 -12.65 2.35
N LEU A 88 -1.92 -12.32 1.49
CA LEU A 88 -2.13 -13.01 0.21
C LEU A 88 -0.95 -12.83 -0.76
N LEU A 89 -0.26 -11.70 -0.69
CA LEU A 89 0.86 -11.39 -1.55
C LEU A 89 2.21 -11.95 -1.06
N ILE A 90 2.34 -12.47 0.17
CA ILE A 90 3.60 -13.06 0.68
C ILE A 90 4.32 -13.98 -0.34
N PRO A 91 3.68 -15.01 -0.93
CA PRO A 91 4.36 -15.89 -1.88
C PRO A 91 4.75 -15.15 -3.17
N PHE A 92 3.94 -14.19 -3.62
CA PHE A 92 4.18 -13.37 -4.80
C PHE A 92 5.35 -12.38 -4.59
N THR A 93 5.34 -11.68 -3.46
CA THR A 93 6.39 -10.73 -3.04
C THR A 93 7.72 -11.45 -2.86
N SER A 94 7.73 -12.62 -2.21
CA SER A 94 8.94 -13.43 -2.05
C SER A 94 9.53 -13.86 -3.39
N LEU A 95 8.68 -14.25 -4.35
CA LEU A 95 9.10 -14.67 -5.69
C LEU A 95 9.75 -13.51 -6.48
N ILE A 96 9.18 -12.31 -6.42
CA ILE A 96 9.58 -11.18 -7.28
C ILE A 96 10.70 -10.35 -6.63
N LEU A 97 10.59 -10.09 -5.33
CA LEU A 97 11.47 -9.17 -4.62
C LEU A 97 12.50 -9.89 -3.75
N GLY A 98 12.37 -11.22 -3.57
CA GLY A 98 13.28 -12.01 -2.74
C GLY A 98 13.22 -11.69 -1.24
N THR A 99 12.28 -10.83 -0.81
CA THR A 99 12.06 -10.45 0.59
C THR A 99 10.58 -10.25 0.87
N ILE A 100 10.17 -10.57 2.10
CA ILE A 100 8.82 -10.36 2.63
C ILE A 100 8.78 -9.27 3.71
N SER A 101 9.92 -8.66 4.02
CA SER A 101 10.08 -7.71 5.12
C SER A 101 10.85 -6.46 4.68
N GLY A 102 10.65 -5.39 5.44
CA GLY A 102 11.20 -4.07 5.14
C GLY A 102 10.38 -3.29 4.10
N PRO A 103 10.81 -2.07 3.78
CA PRO A 103 10.06 -1.15 2.92
C PRO A 103 9.76 -1.71 1.53
N THR A 104 10.72 -2.41 0.93
CA THR A 104 10.57 -2.99 -0.41
C THR A 104 9.57 -4.14 -0.45
N GLY A 105 9.55 -4.99 0.58
CA GLY A 105 8.60 -6.11 0.68
C GLY A 105 7.14 -5.66 0.87
N ALA A 106 6.93 -4.45 1.40
CA ALA A 106 5.59 -3.89 1.59
C ALA A 106 5.02 -3.23 0.32
N LEU A 107 5.85 -2.86 -0.66
CA LEU A 107 5.44 -2.12 -1.86
C LEU A 107 4.30 -2.79 -2.65
N PRO A 108 4.30 -4.11 -2.92
CA PRO A 108 3.29 -4.69 -3.81
C PRO A 108 1.86 -4.64 -3.27
N ALA A 109 1.70 -4.54 -1.95
CA ALA A 109 0.39 -4.45 -1.33
C ALA A 109 -0.15 -3.01 -1.26
N LEU A 110 0.75 -2.02 -1.37
CA LEU A 110 0.53 -0.59 -1.14
C LEU A 110 0.34 0.15 -2.47
#